data_AF-A0AAN7YC23-F1
#
_entry.id   AF-A0AAN7YC23-F1
#
_cell.length_a   1.000
_cell.length_b   1.000
_cell.length_c   1.000
_cell.angle_alpha   90.00
_cell.angle_beta   90.00
_cell.angle_gamma   90.00
#
_symmetry.space_group_name_H-M   'P 1'
#
loop_
_entity.id
_entity.type
_entity.pdbx_description
1 polymer ?
#
loop_
_entity_poly.entity_id
_entity_poly.type
_entity_poly.pdbx_seq_one_letter_code
_entity_poly.pdbx_strand_id
1 'polypeptide(L)'
;MEGTEIRNQTDPDQSMPGQDTRESSTQTDCRLQGHGPRLSKVNLFTLLSLWMELFPQEQPEEDEPSEIRRVGLVVVQDSKVVGLHCSGPELHAGQAAIIQHGASLADCHLYFSRRPCATCLKMIVNAGVSQISFWPGDPEVSMLRSSSANTSSPQNPPRSIPEEAALDAVAAEKLKSNSRPHICVLLQPPAPGLAQFVYETSRDCDFMERMKDDDPGLNTEELFNRERTRHLKDFSSQLLVRTSLQHREILTHMGLEDFCVEPHFSNLRSNMTELVEVLAAVAAGLPQQHYGFYREQHLAPEPSVASLQTPHEGLSQEVVRHCIIQARLLAYRTEDPKVGVGAVIWAKGASAGSDGTGCLYLVGCGYNAYPAGSQYAEYPQMDNKQKDRQRRKYRYIVHAEQNALTFRTRHIKPDEHTMLFVTKCPCDECVPLIRGAGITHIYTSDQDRDKDKGEISYLRFSSLKDTSKFIWQRSPSASSHHTNGFGAKHGRSEEQESHSNKKLCTHRSDMSPVS
;
A
#
# COMPACT_ATOMS: atom_id res chain seq x y z
N MET A 1 68.25 -17.77 -43.03
CA MET A 1 66.87 -17.95 -43.51
C MET A 1 65.98 -17.24 -42.49
N GLU A 2 65.99 -15.91 -42.37
CA GLU A 2 65.59 -14.91 -43.38
C GLU A 2 64.24 -15.23 -44.03
N GLY A 3 63.27 -14.32 -43.86
CA GLY A 3 62.52 -13.82 -45.01
C GLY A 3 60.99 -13.86 -44.99
N THR A 4 60.39 -12.75 -44.56
CA THR A 4 59.42 -11.91 -45.32
C THR A 4 58.01 -12.43 -45.74
N GLU A 5 57.02 -11.62 -45.33
CA GLU A 5 55.74 -11.17 -45.96
C GLU A 5 55.11 -11.92 -47.15
N ILE A 6 53.77 -11.95 -47.20
CA ILE A 6 52.95 -11.52 -48.36
C ILE A 6 51.58 -11.01 -47.86
N ARG A 7 51.11 -9.95 -48.52
CA ARG A 7 49.95 -9.09 -48.26
C ARG A 7 49.10 -9.06 -49.54
N ASN A 8 47.77 -9.18 -49.41
CA ASN A 8 46.69 -8.72 -50.33
C ASN A 8 46.72 -9.25 -51.80
N GLN A 9 45.68 -9.33 -52.63
CA GLN A 9 44.38 -8.64 -52.75
C GLN A 9 43.52 -9.30 -53.87
N THR A 10 42.25 -8.88 -53.96
CA THR A 10 41.33 -8.74 -55.12
C THR A 10 40.29 -9.83 -55.50
N ASP A 11 39.01 -9.44 -55.32
CA ASP A 11 37.76 -9.90 -55.96
C ASP A 11 37.70 -9.60 -57.48
N PRO A 12 36.65 -10.04 -58.24
CA PRO A 12 35.44 -9.20 -58.38
C PRO A 12 34.06 -9.93 -58.56
N ASP A 13 33.02 -9.21 -58.09
CA ASP A 13 31.67 -8.98 -58.64
C ASP A 13 30.62 -10.11 -58.85
N GLN A 14 29.41 -9.95 -58.27
CA GLN A 14 28.27 -9.29 -58.95
C GLN A 14 26.98 -9.11 -58.08
N SER A 15 26.46 -7.87 -58.15
CA SER A 15 25.06 -7.36 -58.15
C SER A 15 24.14 -7.35 -56.90
N MET A 16 24.01 -6.11 -56.36
CA MET A 16 22.96 -5.42 -55.57
C MET A 16 21.57 -5.35 -56.29
N PRO A 17 20.47 -4.66 -55.83
CA PRO A 17 20.30 -3.72 -54.67
C PRO A 17 18.96 -3.83 -53.86
N GLY A 18 18.92 -3.33 -52.61
CA GLY A 18 18.25 -2.06 -52.23
C GLY A 18 17.37 -2.30 -50.97
N GLN A 19 17.22 -1.41 -49.99
CA GLN A 19 17.29 0.05 -50.01
C GLN A 19 17.54 0.63 -48.59
N ASP A 20 18.25 1.75 -48.58
CA ASP A 20 18.86 2.45 -47.46
C ASP A 20 17.92 3.27 -46.55
N THR A 21 18.41 3.40 -45.31
CA THR A 21 18.27 4.47 -44.29
C THR A 21 17.25 5.60 -44.44
N ARG A 22 16.54 5.87 -43.33
CA ARG A 22 16.37 7.23 -42.80
C ARG A 22 16.73 7.27 -41.31
N GLU A 23 17.74 8.07 -41.00
CA GLU A 23 18.10 8.50 -39.65
C GLU A 23 17.15 9.60 -39.13
N SER A 24 17.16 9.72 -37.80
CA SER A 24 16.74 10.86 -36.96
C SER A 24 15.26 11.00 -36.62
N SER A 25 14.90 10.48 -35.45
CA SER A 25 14.36 11.35 -34.41
C SER A 25 14.91 10.90 -33.05
N THR A 26 15.51 11.85 -32.35
CA THR A 26 16.04 11.73 -31.00
C THR A 26 14.90 11.40 -30.04
N GLN A 27 14.83 10.17 -29.58
CA GLN A 27 14.08 9.81 -28.39
C GLN A 27 15.06 9.16 -27.44
N THR A 28 15.34 9.86 -26.34
CA THR A 28 16.11 9.43 -25.18
C THR A 28 15.37 8.26 -24.51
N ASP A 29 15.38 7.10 -25.15
CA ASP A 29 14.85 5.86 -24.59
C ASP A 29 15.96 5.18 -23.79
N CYS A 30 16.43 5.88 -22.76
CA CYS A 30 17.19 5.27 -21.68
C CYS A 30 16.20 4.50 -20.79
N ARG A 31 15.66 3.39 -21.28
CA ARG A 31 15.16 2.34 -20.38
C ARG A 31 16.37 1.81 -19.63
N LEU A 32 16.67 2.45 -18.49
CA LEU A 32 17.66 1.97 -17.54
C LEU A 32 17.26 0.55 -17.15
N GLN A 33 18.01 -0.40 -17.70
CA GLN A 33 17.98 -1.79 -17.33
C GLN A 33 18.63 -1.89 -15.93
N GLY A 34 17.88 -1.48 -14.91
CA GLY A 34 18.34 -1.36 -13.52
C GLY A 34 17.19 -1.62 -12.54
N HIS A 35 17.54 -2.10 -11.35
CA HIS A 35 16.59 -2.29 -10.24
C HIS A 35 15.95 -0.93 -9.90
N GLY A 36 14.61 -0.86 -9.85
CA GLY A 36 13.91 0.36 -9.43
C GLY A 36 14.34 0.81 -8.02
N PRO A 37 14.28 2.11 -7.70
CA PRO A 37 14.60 2.61 -6.37
C PRO A 37 13.67 1.97 -5.32
N ARG A 38 14.22 1.61 -4.15
CA ARG A 38 13.47 0.99 -3.05
C ARG A 38 13.37 1.91 -1.85
N LEU A 39 12.29 1.79 -1.08
CA LEU A 39 12.21 2.43 0.23
C LEU A 39 13.28 1.87 1.16
N SER A 40 13.95 2.75 1.92
CA SER A 40 14.76 2.31 3.06
C SER A 40 13.83 1.81 4.17
N LYS A 41 14.35 0.96 5.07
CA LYS A 41 13.56 0.47 6.24
C LYS A 41 13.07 1.65 7.08
N VAL A 42 13.92 2.64 7.31
CA VAL A 42 13.61 3.88 8.02
C VAL A 42 12.42 4.58 7.38
N ASN A 43 12.51 4.89 6.09
CA ASN A 43 11.47 5.65 5.40
C ASN A 43 10.16 4.86 5.32
N LEU A 44 10.23 3.52 5.17
CA LEU A 44 9.06 2.65 5.27
C LEU A 44 8.37 2.78 6.64
N PHE A 45 9.12 2.65 7.75
CA PHE A 45 8.54 2.72 9.09
C PHE A 45 8.00 4.12 9.40
N THR A 46 8.69 5.17 8.95
CA THR A 46 8.18 6.55 9.03
C THR A 46 6.88 6.70 8.25
N LEU A 47 6.80 6.23 7.00
CA LEU A 47 5.57 6.29 6.19
C LEU A 47 4.42 5.49 6.82
N LEU A 48 4.69 4.31 7.37
CA LEU A 48 3.69 3.54 8.10
C LEU A 48 3.22 4.28 9.34
N SER A 49 4.09 4.94 10.10
CA SER A 49 3.69 5.74 11.26
C SER A 49 2.77 6.90 10.85
N LEU A 50 3.13 7.65 9.79
CA LEU A 50 2.32 8.74 9.25
C LEU A 50 0.96 8.24 8.73
N TRP A 51 0.95 7.06 8.09
CA TRP A 51 -0.28 6.46 7.61
C TRP A 51 -1.18 5.98 8.75
N MET A 52 -0.62 5.42 9.82
CA MET A 52 -1.39 5.05 11.01
C MET A 52 -2.03 6.24 11.71
N GLU A 53 -1.45 7.44 11.64
CA GLU A 53 -2.10 8.66 12.14
C GLU A 53 -3.46 8.93 11.46
N LEU A 54 -3.60 8.50 10.20
CA LEU A 54 -4.79 8.67 9.36
C LEU A 54 -5.74 7.46 9.42
N PHE A 55 -5.62 6.60 10.43
CA PHE A 55 -6.49 5.44 10.58
C PHE A 55 -7.96 5.87 10.77
N PRO A 56 -8.94 5.28 10.04
CA PRO A 56 -10.35 5.65 10.16
C PRO A 56 -10.92 5.34 11.56
N GLN A 57 -11.64 6.29 12.15
CA GLN A 57 -12.30 6.11 13.46
C GLN A 57 -13.79 5.79 13.27
N GLU A 58 -14.33 4.93 14.14
CA GLU A 58 -15.74 4.50 14.07
C GLU A 58 -16.74 5.56 14.57
N GLN A 59 -16.28 6.59 15.29
CA GLN A 59 -17.12 7.71 15.77
C GLN A 59 -16.40 9.06 15.61
N PRO A 60 -17.01 10.05 14.93
CA PRO A 60 -16.60 11.42 15.06
C PRO A 60 -17.12 11.96 16.40
N GLU A 61 -16.23 12.00 17.39
CA GLU A 61 -16.28 12.92 18.53
C GLU A 61 -16.82 14.30 18.06
N GLU A 62 -17.85 14.89 18.67
CA GLU A 62 -18.08 16.33 18.45
C GLU A 62 -16.77 17.05 18.82
N ASP A 63 -16.08 17.62 17.82
CA ASP A 63 -14.75 18.22 17.93
C ASP A 63 -14.76 19.44 18.88
N GLU A 64 -14.85 19.21 20.20
CA GLU A 64 -14.14 20.06 21.14
C GLU A 64 -12.67 19.90 20.80
N PRO A 65 -11.98 20.96 20.38
CA PRO A 65 -10.70 20.76 19.76
C PRO A 65 -9.66 20.44 20.83
N SER A 66 -9.41 19.15 21.02
CA SER A 66 -8.42 18.63 21.95
C SER A 66 -7.03 19.21 21.64
N GLU A 67 -6.27 19.50 22.70
CA GLU A 67 -4.90 20.03 22.59
C GLU A 67 -3.90 19.00 22.03
N ILE A 68 -4.36 17.76 21.88
CA ILE A 68 -3.57 16.57 21.60
C ILE A 68 -3.83 16.12 20.16
N ARG A 69 -2.79 16.19 19.33
CA ARG A 69 -2.80 15.68 17.97
C ARG A 69 -2.81 14.16 18.00
N ARG A 70 -3.54 13.56 17.06
CA ARG A 70 -3.41 12.12 16.79
C ARG A 70 -1.98 11.79 16.39
N VAL A 71 -1.52 10.64 16.86
CA VAL A 71 -0.21 10.08 16.55
C VAL A 71 -0.38 8.65 16.08
N GLY A 72 0.32 8.27 15.01
CA GLY A 72 0.55 6.90 14.60
C GLY A 72 1.92 6.41 15.08
N LEU A 73 2.01 5.12 15.39
CA LEU A 73 3.19 4.47 15.95
C LEU A 73 3.45 3.13 15.27
N VAL A 74 4.70 2.90 14.90
CA VAL A 74 5.22 1.60 14.49
C VAL A 74 6.19 1.09 15.55
N VAL A 75 5.95 -0.12 16.05
CA VAL A 75 6.86 -0.84 16.94
C VAL A 75 7.66 -1.81 16.09
N VAL A 76 8.99 -1.75 16.17
CA VAL A 76 9.90 -2.56 15.37
C VAL A 76 10.86 -3.33 16.26
N GLN A 77 11.03 -4.62 16.01
CA GLN A 77 12.03 -5.47 16.67
C GLN A 77 12.80 -6.24 15.59
N ASP A 78 14.13 -6.26 15.65
CA ASP A 78 14.99 -6.93 14.64
C ASP A 78 14.65 -6.56 13.19
N SER A 79 14.38 -5.27 12.94
CA SER A 79 13.91 -4.75 11.64
C SER A 79 12.56 -5.28 11.14
N LYS A 80 11.75 -5.89 11.99
CA LYS A 80 10.41 -6.40 11.66
C LYS A 80 9.37 -5.59 12.42
N VAL A 81 8.26 -5.28 11.75
CA VAL A 81 7.13 -4.60 12.40
C VAL A 81 6.43 -5.58 13.33
N VAL A 82 6.38 -5.24 14.61
CA VAL A 82 5.72 -6.06 15.64
C VAL A 82 4.39 -5.48 16.12
N GLY A 83 4.17 -4.19 15.91
CA GLY A 83 2.94 -3.50 16.25
C GLY A 83 2.71 -2.25 15.40
N LEU A 84 1.45 -1.96 15.12
CA LEU A 84 0.98 -0.72 14.51
C LEU A 84 -0.12 -0.17 15.40
N HIS A 85 0.03 1.07 15.88
CA HIS A 85 -0.92 1.72 16.77
C HIS A 85 -1.23 3.13 16.26
N CYS A 86 -2.37 3.64 16.66
CA CYS A 86 -2.71 5.04 16.52
C CYS A 86 -3.41 5.53 17.77
N SER A 87 -3.46 6.85 17.95
CA SER A 87 -4.08 7.45 19.14
C SER A 87 -5.59 7.27 19.10
N GLY A 88 -6.16 6.79 20.21
CA GLY A 88 -7.60 6.70 20.43
C GLY A 88 -8.14 7.94 21.15
N PRO A 89 -9.43 7.94 21.53
CA PRO A 89 -10.04 9.06 22.27
C PRO A 89 -9.46 9.21 23.68
N GLU A 90 -9.17 8.10 24.36
CA GLU A 90 -8.70 8.11 25.75
C GLU A 90 -7.19 7.92 25.89
N LEU A 91 -6.57 7.19 24.96
CA LEU A 91 -5.20 6.73 25.07
C LEU A 91 -4.37 7.15 23.88
N HIS A 92 -3.20 7.68 24.20
CA HIS A 92 -2.19 8.04 23.22
C HIS A 92 -1.56 6.78 22.64
N ALA A 93 -1.03 6.87 21.41
CA ALA A 93 -0.40 5.72 20.76
C ALA A 93 0.73 5.08 21.60
N GLY A 94 1.52 5.90 22.31
CA GLY A 94 2.58 5.41 23.19
C GLY A 94 2.08 4.62 24.39
N GLN A 95 0.99 5.07 25.03
CA GLN A 95 0.35 4.36 26.14
C GLN A 95 -0.28 3.05 25.67
N ALA A 96 -0.93 3.08 24.51
CA ALA A 96 -1.53 1.87 23.96
C ALA A 96 -0.49 0.80 23.61
N ALA A 97 0.68 1.19 23.09
CA ALA A 97 1.78 0.26 22.88
C ALA A 97 2.27 -0.37 24.20
N ILE A 98 2.32 0.40 25.29
CA ILE A 98 2.68 -0.12 26.62
C ILE A 98 1.68 -1.17 27.09
N ILE A 99 0.38 -0.92 26.92
CA ILE A 99 -0.68 -1.87 27.31
C ILE A 99 -0.58 -3.15 26.49
N GLN A 100 -0.36 -3.04 25.18
CA GLN A 100 -0.39 -4.18 24.26
C GLN A 100 0.88 -5.04 24.29
N HIS A 101 2.05 -4.44 24.50
CA HIS A 101 3.34 -5.14 24.43
C HIS A 101 4.01 -5.30 25.79
N GLY A 102 3.74 -4.41 26.74
CA GLY A 102 4.32 -4.42 28.08
C GLY A 102 5.85 -4.46 28.05
N ALA A 103 6.44 -5.41 28.77
CA ALA A 103 7.89 -5.62 28.82
C ALA A 103 8.50 -6.07 27.48
N SER A 104 7.68 -6.53 26.52
CA SER A 104 8.14 -6.94 25.19
C SER A 104 8.63 -5.76 24.35
N LEU A 105 8.41 -4.51 24.80
CA LEU A 105 8.99 -3.31 24.19
C LEU A 105 10.49 -3.16 24.49
N ALA A 106 11.05 -3.95 25.41
CA ALA A 106 12.49 -3.97 25.63
C ALA A 106 13.22 -4.23 24.30
N ASP A 107 14.28 -3.44 24.06
CA ASP A 107 15.11 -3.48 22.85
C ASP A 107 14.39 -3.17 21.52
N CYS A 108 13.12 -2.79 21.55
CA CYS A 108 12.38 -2.36 20.37
C CYS A 108 12.78 -0.96 19.92
N HIS A 109 12.56 -0.67 18.64
CA HIS A 109 12.69 0.63 18.00
C HIS A 109 11.29 1.17 17.70
N LEU A 110 10.99 2.38 18.17
CA LEU A 110 9.70 3.03 17.95
C LEU A 110 9.80 4.13 16.92
N TYR A 111 8.82 4.20 16.01
CA TYR A 111 8.68 5.26 15.01
C TYR A 111 7.34 5.95 15.19
N PHE A 112 7.36 7.21 15.59
CA PHE A 112 6.17 8.03 15.80
C PHE A 112 5.94 9.02 14.65
N SER A 113 4.69 9.23 14.27
CA SER A 113 4.29 10.24 13.29
C SER A 113 4.36 11.68 13.80
N ARG A 114 4.54 11.86 15.11
CA ARG A 114 4.75 13.14 15.82
C ARG A 114 5.58 12.88 17.06
N ARG A 115 6.26 13.89 17.61
CA ARG A 115 6.96 13.72 18.89
C ARG A 115 5.95 13.39 20.00
N PRO A 116 6.11 12.28 20.73
CA PRO A 116 5.19 11.91 21.79
C PRO A 116 5.24 12.89 22.98
N CYS A 117 4.15 12.98 23.72
CA CYS A 117 4.05 13.75 24.96
C CYS A 117 5.00 13.21 26.04
N ALA A 118 5.28 14.03 27.05
CA ALA A 118 6.20 13.64 28.11
C ALA A 118 5.71 12.40 28.88
N THR A 119 4.41 12.20 29.03
CA THR A 119 3.83 11.02 29.70
C THR A 119 4.10 9.73 28.93
N CYS A 120 3.80 9.70 27.64
CA CYS A 120 4.15 8.58 26.76
C CYS A 120 5.65 8.31 26.81
N LEU A 121 6.47 9.36 26.67
CA LEU A 121 7.92 9.22 26.64
C LEU A 121 8.47 8.60 27.92
N LYS A 122 7.99 9.03 29.10
CA LYS A 122 8.37 8.43 30.41
C LYS A 122 8.07 6.94 30.46
N MET A 123 6.87 6.53 30.05
CA MET A 123 6.43 5.13 30.11
C MET A 123 7.24 4.25 29.15
N ILE A 124 7.49 4.73 27.94
CA ILE A 124 8.25 4.02 26.91
C ILE A 124 9.71 3.86 27.31
N VAL A 125 10.33 4.92 27.83
CA VAL A 125 11.71 4.87 28.36
C VAL A 125 11.79 3.86 29.50
N ASN A 126 10.81 3.86 30.39
CA ASN A 126 10.74 2.89 31.50
C ASN A 126 10.56 1.44 31.02
N ALA A 127 9.94 1.21 29.86
CA ALA A 127 9.77 -0.11 29.27
C ALA A 127 11.05 -0.68 28.63
N GLY A 128 12.14 0.08 28.54
CA GLY A 128 13.44 -0.41 28.06
C GLY A 128 13.60 -0.41 26.52
N VAL A 129 12.83 0.43 25.82
CA VAL A 129 12.97 0.64 24.36
C VAL A 129 14.40 1.10 24.03
N SER A 130 14.99 0.63 22.93
CA SER A 130 16.37 0.98 22.54
C SER A 130 16.47 2.28 21.75
N GLN A 131 15.46 2.57 20.92
CA GLN A 131 15.41 3.75 20.06
C GLN A 131 14.00 4.30 19.94
N ILE A 132 13.87 5.64 20.03
CA ILE A 132 12.62 6.35 19.82
C ILE A 132 12.87 7.38 18.73
N SER A 133 12.21 7.21 17.59
CA SER A 133 12.28 8.12 16.46
C SER A 133 10.93 8.77 16.21
N PHE A 134 10.93 10.03 15.75
CA PHE A 134 9.71 10.75 15.45
C PHE A 134 9.84 11.65 14.23
N TRP A 135 8.71 11.91 13.58
CA TRP A 135 8.59 12.89 12.51
C TRP A 135 8.80 14.33 13.04
N PRO A 136 9.65 15.14 12.39
CA PRO A 136 9.97 16.50 12.84
C PRO A 136 8.89 17.49 12.38
N GLY A 137 7.64 17.28 12.81
CA GLY A 137 6.50 18.17 12.57
C GLY A 137 5.95 18.78 13.85
N ASP A 138 4.70 19.28 13.81
CA ASP A 138 3.98 19.72 15.01
C ASP A 138 3.83 18.52 15.99
N PRO A 139 4.29 18.64 17.25
CA PRO A 139 4.29 17.54 18.22
C PRO A 139 2.88 17.10 18.65
N GLU A 140 2.81 15.99 19.40
CA GLU A 140 1.56 15.45 19.95
C GLU A 140 0.81 16.50 20.80
N VAL A 141 1.49 17.18 21.72
CA VAL A 141 0.98 18.37 22.40
C VAL A 141 1.31 19.59 21.53
N SER A 142 0.32 20.11 20.80
CA SER A 142 0.55 21.06 19.69
C SER A 142 1.19 22.37 20.15
N MET A 143 2.20 22.84 19.40
CA MET A 143 2.84 24.14 19.64
C MET A 143 2.24 25.27 18.80
N LEU A 144 1.41 24.94 17.80
CA LEU A 144 0.88 25.88 16.82
C LEU A 144 -0.49 26.49 17.19
N ARG A 145 -1.12 26.06 18.28
CA ARG A 145 -2.40 26.60 18.74
C ARG A 145 -2.21 27.72 19.76
N SER A 146 -2.98 28.79 19.60
CA SER A 146 -3.13 29.88 20.57
C SER A 146 -4.42 29.66 21.36
N SER A 147 -4.38 29.83 22.67
CA SER A 147 -5.57 29.90 23.51
C SER A 147 -6.50 30.98 22.98
N SER A 148 -7.68 30.60 22.47
CA SER A 148 -8.68 31.58 22.06
C SER A 148 -10.08 31.14 22.48
N ALA A 149 -10.47 31.50 23.70
CA ALA A 149 -11.76 32.10 23.98
C ALA A 149 -11.72 32.82 25.34
N ASN A 150 -12.09 34.11 25.33
CA ASN A 150 -12.34 35.01 26.47
C ASN A 150 -11.16 35.80 27.04
N THR A 151 -10.68 36.80 26.28
CA THR A 151 -10.71 38.19 26.75
C THR A 151 -10.58 39.14 25.57
N SER A 152 -11.60 39.96 25.35
CA SER A 152 -11.59 41.11 24.45
C SER A 152 -10.61 42.17 24.94
N SER A 153 -9.45 42.30 24.30
CA SER A 153 -8.69 43.56 24.33
C SER A 153 -7.70 43.64 23.15
N PRO A 154 -7.70 44.73 22.36
CA PRO A 154 -6.80 44.89 21.23
C PRO A 154 -5.47 45.50 21.70
N GLN A 155 -4.64 44.70 22.38
CA GLN A 155 -3.23 44.99 22.66
C GLN A 155 -2.62 43.76 23.35
N ASN A 156 -2.00 42.84 22.60
CA ASN A 156 -1.04 41.86 23.16
C ASN A 156 -0.06 41.36 22.06
N PRO A 157 1.21 41.06 22.41
CA PRO A 157 2.33 40.81 21.48
C PRO A 157 2.37 39.31 21.01
N PRO A 158 3.42 38.78 20.32
CA PRO A 158 3.29 37.70 19.35
C PRO A 158 2.88 36.36 19.97
N ARG A 159 2.26 35.50 19.14
CA ARG A 159 1.85 34.11 19.40
C ARG A 159 2.81 33.39 20.36
N SER A 160 2.45 33.31 21.64
CA SER A 160 3.17 32.49 22.61
C SER A 160 2.74 31.03 22.47
N ILE A 161 3.71 30.12 22.47
CA ILE A 161 3.48 28.67 22.54
C ILE A 161 2.68 28.36 23.82
N PRO A 162 1.73 27.40 23.79
CA PRO A 162 1.02 26.97 24.98
C PRO A 162 2.00 26.57 26.10
N GLU A 163 1.72 27.01 27.32
CA GLU A 163 2.58 26.75 28.48
C GLU A 163 2.83 25.24 28.68
N GLU A 164 1.79 24.42 28.52
CA GLU A 164 1.91 22.96 28.61
C GLU A 164 2.86 22.36 27.56
N ALA A 165 2.76 22.81 26.30
CA ALA A 165 3.63 22.35 25.22
C ALA A 165 5.10 22.71 25.48
N ALA A 166 5.36 23.88 26.09
CA ALA A 166 6.69 24.30 26.49
C ALA A 166 7.23 23.46 27.67
N LEU A 167 6.40 23.17 28.67
CA LEU A 167 6.77 22.30 29.79
C LEU A 167 7.07 20.86 29.32
N ASP A 168 6.25 20.33 28.41
CA ASP A 168 6.45 19.01 27.80
C ASP A 168 7.73 18.95 26.98
N ALA A 169 8.07 20.04 26.29
CA ALA A 169 9.33 20.17 25.59
C ALA A 169 10.55 20.07 26.51
N VAL A 170 10.54 20.81 27.62
CA VAL A 170 11.61 20.77 28.64
C VAL A 170 11.72 19.38 29.27
N ALA A 171 10.59 18.74 29.60
CA ALA A 171 10.58 17.40 30.16
C ALA A 171 11.17 16.37 29.20
N ALA A 172 10.81 16.43 27.92
CA ALA A 172 11.33 15.53 26.90
C ALA A 172 12.84 15.67 26.68
N GLU A 173 13.39 16.90 26.67
CA GLU A 173 14.84 17.09 26.55
C GLU A 173 15.61 16.58 27.78
N LYS A 174 15.04 16.73 28.98
CA LYS A 174 15.61 16.12 30.19
C LYS A 174 15.59 14.59 30.13
N LEU A 175 14.53 13.99 29.59
CA LEU A 175 14.47 12.55 29.40
C LEU A 175 15.49 12.10 28.35
N LYS A 176 15.61 12.79 27.22
CA LYS A 176 16.60 12.51 26.17
C LYS A 176 18.04 12.54 26.68
N SER A 177 18.39 13.53 27.50
CA SER A 177 19.76 13.67 28.04
C SER A 177 20.11 12.66 29.14
N ASN A 178 19.13 12.13 29.88
CA ASN A 178 19.35 11.27 31.04
C ASN A 178 18.87 9.81 30.86
N SER A 179 18.40 9.44 29.66
CA SER A 179 17.86 8.11 29.40
C SER A 179 18.79 7.28 28.53
N ARG A 180 18.63 5.95 28.63
CA ARG A 180 19.35 4.97 27.80
C ARG A 180 18.87 4.93 26.34
N PRO A 181 17.57 5.08 26.02
CA PRO A 181 17.10 5.01 24.65
C PRO A 181 17.61 6.18 23.81
N HIS A 182 17.96 5.91 22.56
CA HIS A 182 18.32 6.98 21.63
C HIS A 182 17.05 7.66 21.09
N ILE A 183 16.74 8.86 21.61
CA ILE A 183 15.60 9.69 21.17
C ILE A 183 16.07 10.67 20.07
N CYS A 184 15.62 10.48 18.82
CA CYS A 184 16.13 11.26 17.69
C CYS A 184 15.13 11.45 16.53
N VAL A 185 15.50 12.31 15.58
CA VAL A 185 14.84 12.40 14.28
C VAL A 185 15.59 11.51 13.30
N LEU A 186 14.91 10.50 12.76
CA LEU A 186 15.50 9.51 11.86
C LEU A 186 14.82 9.60 10.49
N LEU A 187 15.25 10.59 9.69
CA LEU A 187 14.75 10.83 8.35
C LEU A 187 15.89 10.67 7.34
N GLN A 188 15.79 9.68 6.46
CA GLN A 188 16.77 9.46 5.40
C GLN A 188 16.30 10.09 4.09
N PRO A 189 17.19 10.71 3.30
CA PRO A 189 16.82 11.18 1.97
C PRO A 189 16.29 9.99 1.16
N PRO A 190 15.12 10.13 0.51
CA PRO A 190 14.62 9.12 -0.41
C PRO A 190 15.66 8.79 -1.50
N ALA A 191 15.62 7.57 -2.02
CA ALA A 191 16.50 7.19 -3.12
C ALA A 191 16.18 8.07 -4.35
N PRO A 192 17.18 8.52 -5.12
CA PRO A 192 16.94 9.33 -6.31
C PRO A 192 15.93 8.67 -7.27
N GLY A 193 14.91 9.42 -7.68
CA GLY A 193 13.85 8.93 -8.56
C GLY A 193 12.78 8.06 -7.88
N LEU A 194 12.82 7.87 -6.56
CA LEU A 194 11.82 7.07 -5.84
C LEU A 194 10.41 7.62 -5.99
N ALA A 195 10.21 8.92 -5.80
CA ALA A 195 8.89 9.55 -5.92
C ALA A 195 8.28 9.35 -7.31
N GLN A 196 9.09 9.51 -8.37
CA GLN A 196 8.67 9.28 -9.75
C GLN A 196 8.33 7.81 -10.01
N PHE A 197 9.18 6.88 -9.54
CA PHE A 197 8.93 5.45 -9.66
C PHE A 197 7.64 5.03 -8.95
N VAL A 198 7.38 5.54 -7.75
CA VAL A 198 6.15 5.30 -7.00
C VAL A 198 4.94 5.87 -7.75
N TYR A 199 5.05 7.08 -8.31
CA TYR A 199 4.00 7.69 -9.11
C TYR A 199 3.57 6.80 -10.29
N GLU A 200 4.54 6.36 -11.11
CA GLU A 200 4.27 5.55 -12.31
C GLU A 200 3.68 4.18 -11.93
N THR A 201 4.32 3.48 -11.01
CA THR A 201 3.87 2.15 -10.59
C THR A 201 2.55 2.17 -9.82
N SER A 202 2.22 3.27 -9.12
CA SER A 202 0.92 3.41 -8.46
C SER A 202 -0.20 3.71 -9.46
N ARG A 203 0.07 4.48 -10.52
CA ARG A 203 -0.88 4.71 -11.61
C ARG A 203 -1.21 3.41 -12.35
N ASP A 204 -0.20 2.58 -12.57
CA ASP A 204 -0.29 1.36 -13.38
C ASP A 204 -0.48 0.08 -12.53
N CYS A 205 -1.04 0.22 -11.31
CA CYS A 205 -1.26 -0.91 -10.41
C CYS A 205 -2.55 -1.69 -10.73
N ASP A 206 -2.65 -2.93 -10.24
CA ASP A 206 -3.75 -3.86 -10.54
C ASP A 206 -5.15 -3.31 -10.25
N PHE A 207 -5.28 -2.45 -9.24
CA PHE A 207 -6.56 -1.83 -8.88
C PHE A 207 -7.00 -0.82 -9.95
N MET A 208 -6.06 -0.04 -10.48
CA MET A 208 -6.30 0.91 -11.58
C MET A 208 -6.47 0.18 -12.91
N GLU A 209 -5.70 -0.89 -13.15
CA GLU A 209 -5.84 -1.78 -14.30
C GLU A 209 -7.25 -2.38 -14.34
N ARG A 210 -7.77 -2.87 -13.20
CA ARG A 210 -9.14 -3.40 -13.12
C ARG A 210 -10.20 -2.36 -13.50
N MET A 211 -10.03 -1.11 -13.06
CA MET A 211 -10.95 -0.02 -13.44
C MET A 211 -10.90 0.30 -14.94
N LYS A 212 -9.70 0.24 -15.54
CA LYS A 212 -9.52 0.41 -16.98
C LYS A 212 -10.18 -0.71 -17.78
N ASP A 213 -10.11 -1.94 -17.29
CA ASP A 213 -10.73 -3.10 -17.92
C ASP A 213 -12.27 -3.04 -17.83
N ASP A 214 -12.80 -2.62 -16.68
CA ASP A 214 -14.24 -2.51 -16.44
C ASP A 214 -14.89 -1.32 -17.19
N ASP A 215 -14.15 -0.21 -17.38
CA ASP A 215 -14.59 0.94 -18.17
C ASP A 215 -13.45 1.50 -19.04
N PRO A 216 -13.29 1.00 -20.28
CA PRO A 216 -12.25 1.47 -21.20
C PRO A 216 -12.36 2.95 -21.60
N GLY A 217 -13.52 3.58 -21.39
CA GLY A 217 -13.73 5.01 -21.65
C GLY A 217 -13.26 5.92 -20.52
N LEU A 218 -12.94 5.35 -19.35
CA LEU A 218 -12.49 6.09 -18.19
C LEU A 218 -11.04 6.56 -18.37
N ASN A 219 -10.81 7.87 -18.28
CA ASN A 219 -9.46 8.43 -18.21
C ASN A 219 -8.84 8.16 -16.83
N THR A 220 -8.25 6.97 -16.68
CA THR A 220 -7.61 6.51 -15.44
C THR A 220 -6.42 7.37 -15.02
N GLU A 221 -5.71 7.97 -15.97
CA GLU A 221 -4.61 8.89 -15.68
C GLU A 221 -5.09 10.20 -15.07
N GLU A 222 -6.15 10.79 -15.62
CA GLU A 222 -6.76 12.00 -15.07
C GLU A 222 -7.36 11.74 -13.68
N LEU A 223 -8.05 10.60 -13.51
CA LEU A 223 -8.56 10.16 -12.22
C LEU A 223 -7.45 10.05 -11.19
N PHE A 224 -6.36 9.34 -11.51
CA PHE A 224 -5.21 9.17 -10.63
C PHE A 224 -4.59 10.52 -10.25
N ASN A 225 -4.38 11.41 -11.22
CA ASN A 225 -3.80 12.72 -10.98
C ASN A 225 -4.66 13.61 -10.09
N ARG A 226 -5.98 13.58 -10.28
CA ARG A 226 -6.93 14.28 -9.42
C ARG A 226 -6.87 13.76 -7.99
N GLU A 227 -6.92 12.44 -7.81
CA GLU A 227 -6.85 11.81 -6.49
C GLU A 227 -5.51 12.06 -5.79
N ARG A 228 -4.40 12.00 -6.53
CA ARG A 228 -3.07 12.33 -6.02
C ARG A 228 -2.99 13.77 -5.55
N THR A 229 -3.51 14.71 -6.33
CA THR A 229 -3.50 16.13 -5.97
C THR A 229 -4.34 16.40 -4.71
N ARG A 230 -5.48 15.71 -4.59
CA ARG A 230 -6.33 15.73 -3.40
C ARG A 230 -5.58 15.22 -2.17
N HIS A 231 -5.05 13.99 -2.23
CA HIS A 231 -4.27 13.39 -1.14
C HIS A 231 -3.05 14.22 -0.78
N LEU A 232 -2.32 14.76 -1.76
CA LEU A 232 -1.15 15.59 -1.51
C LEU A 232 -1.53 16.86 -0.73
N LYS A 233 -2.62 17.53 -1.13
CA LYS A 233 -3.12 18.72 -0.41
C LYS A 233 -3.53 18.36 1.01
N ASP A 234 -4.29 17.28 1.18
CA ASP A 234 -4.82 16.84 2.45
C ASP A 234 -3.68 16.44 3.41
N PHE A 235 -2.76 15.57 2.96
CA PHE A 235 -1.63 15.11 3.76
C PHE A 235 -0.63 16.22 4.06
N SER A 236 -0.35 17.12 3.10
CA SER A 236 0.50 18.29 3.36
C SER A 236 -0.08 19.20 4.44
N SER A 237 -1.40 19.35 4.48
CA SER A 237 -2.06 20.19 5.49
C SER A 237 -2.00 19.60 6.91
N GLN A 238 -1.89 18.27 7.03
CA GLN A 238 -1.89 17.55 8.30
C GLN A 238 -0.49 17.23 8.81
N LEU A 239 0.41 16.82 7.90
CA LEU A 239 1.73 16.26 8.24
C LEU A 239 2.89 17.25 8.08
N LEU A 240 2.72 18.32 7.29
CA LEU A 240 3.78 19.32 7.05
C LEU A 240 3.51 20.64 7.77
N VAL A 241 4.60 21.31 8.16
CA VAL A 241 4.53 22.67 8.72
C VAL A 241 4.52 23.70 7.60
N ARG A 242 3.45 24.50 7.55
CA ARG A 242 3.12 25.43 6.45
C ARG A 242 4.25 26.37 6.09
N THR A 243 4.81 27.08 7.06
CA THR A 243 5.87 28.07 6.80
C THR A 243 7.22 27.62 7.34
N SER A 244 8.30 28.10 6.71
CA SER A 244 9.66 27.85 7.17
C SER A 244 9.92 28.45 8.55
N LEU A 245 9.40 29.64 8.83
CA LEU A 245 9.53 30.32 10.12
C LEU A 245 8.91 29.49 11.25
N GLN A 246 7.66 29.05 11.08
CA GLN A 246 6.98 28.20 12.07
C GLN A 246 7.71 26.89 12.30
N HIS A 247 8.26 26.29 11.24
CA HIS A 247 8.98 25.04 11.37
C HIS A 247 10.28 25.23 12.17
N ARG A 248 11.00 26.34 11.96
CA ARG A 248 12.19 26.69 12.75
C ARG A 248 11.83 26.89 14.23
N GLU A 249 10.73 27.59 14.52
CA GLU A 249 10.24 27.78 15.89
C GLU A 249 9.98 26.42 16.58
N ILE A 250 9.22 25.53 15.93
CA ILE A 250 8.93 24.19 16.45
C ILE A 250 10.23 23.41 16.74
N LEU A 251 11.15 23.36 15.77
CA LEU A 251 12.41 22.62 15.92
C LEU A 251 13.26 23.17 17.07
N THR A 252 13.35 24.51 17.21
CA THR A 252 14.07 25.13 18.32
C THR A 252 13.45 24.75 19.66
N HIS A 253 12.13 24.81 19.78
CA HIS A 253 11.45 24.41 21.02
C HIS A 253 11.58 22.92 21.33
N MET A 254 11.80 22.08 20.32
CA MET A 254 12.06 20.65 20.49
C MET A 254 13.54 20.32 20.77
N GLY A 255 14.43 21.30 20.92
CA GLY A 255 15.86 21.06 21.11
C GLY A 255 16.53 20.44 19.88
N LEU A 256 16.09 20.86 18.69
CA LEU A 256 16.56 20.41 17.38
C LEU A 256 17.18 21.56 16.58
N GLU A 257 17.90 22.48 17.23
CA GLU A 257 18.45 23.68 16.59
C GLU A 257 19.45 23.36 15.47
N ASP A 258 20.13 22.21 15.54
CA ASP A 258 21.06 21.74 14.51
C ASP A 258 20.37 21.60 13.14
N PHE A 259 19.09 21.21 13.13
CA PHE A 259 18.31 21.11 11.89
C PHE A 259 17.88 22.46 11.34
N CYS A 260 17.97 23.55 12.10
CA CYS A 260 17.64 24.90 11.65
C CYS A 260 18.77 25.53 10.80
N VAL A 261 19.96 24.93 10.76
CA VAL A 261 21.10 25.46 9.99
C VAL A 261 21.05 24.95 8.53
N GLU A 262 21.33 25.81 7.56
CA GLU A 262 21.45 25.38 6.16
C GLU A 262 22.75 24.58 5.93
N PRO A 263 22.75 23.54 5.08
CA PRO A 263 21.65 23.07 4.22
C PRO A 263 20.71 22.05 4.89
N HIS A 264 20.90 21.75 6.18
CA HIS A 264 20.11 20.72 6.88
C HIS A 264 18.62 21.06 6.92
N PHE A 265 18.28 22.33 7.11
CA PHE A 265 16.88 22.76 7.16
C PHE A 265 16.14 22.58 5.84
N SER A 266 16.72 23.05 4.73
CA SER A 266 16.15 22.88 3.40
C SER A 266 16.07 21.40 3.01
N ASN A 267 17.11 20.62 3.27
CA ASN A 267 17.13 19.17 3.03
C ASN A 267 16.05 18.44 3.86
N LEU A 268 15.89 18.80 5.14
CA LEU A 268 14.85 18.22 6.00
C LEU A 268 13.47 18.45 5.41
N ARG A 269 13.13 19.70 5.08
CA ARG A 269 11.82 20.04 4.50
C ARG A 269 11.60 19.37 3.14
N SER A 270 12.64 19.26 2.32
CA SER A 270 12.58 18.56 1.03
C SER A 270 12.28 17.08 1.24
N ASN A 271 13.03 16.39 2.10
CA ASN A 271 12.82 14.98 2.41
C ASN A 271 11.43 14.71 2.98
N MET A 272 10.94 15.59 3.86
CA MET A 272 9.58 15.48 4.39
C MET A 272 8.53 15.60 3.29
N THR A 273 8.71 16.57 2.38
CA THR A 273 7.79 16.79 1.26
C THR A 273 7.76 15.58 0.32
N GLU A 274 8.94 15.06 -0.05
CA GLU A 274 9.05 13.90 -0.94
C GLU A 274 8.41 12.64 -0.35
N LEU A 275 8.54 12.39 0.95
CA LEU A 275 7.84 11.27 1.60
C LEU A 275 6.31 11.45 1.61
N VAL A 276 5.82 12.68 1.83
CA VAL A 276 4.37 12.95 1.74
C VAL A 276 3.86 12.79 0.29
N GLU A 277 4.67 13.15 -0.71
CA GLU A 277 4.36 12.89 -2.13
C GLU A 277 4.29 11.40 -2.44
N VAL A 278 5.25 10.60 -1.92
CA VAL A 278 5.21 9.13 -2.01
C VAL A 278 3.93 8.60 -1.40
N LEU A 279 3.57 9.01 -0.17
CA LEU A 279 2.35 8.57 0.50
C LEU A 279 1.09 8.91 -0.31
N ALA A 280 1.01 10.13 -0.83
CA ALA A 280 -0.10 10.59 -1.66
C ALA A 280 -0.24 9.79 -2.97
N ALA A 281 0.89 9.49 -3.64
CA ALA A 281 0.89 8.68 -4.86
C ALA A 281 0.43 7.23 -4.58
N VAL A 282 0.89 6.62 -3.48
CA VAL A 282 0.45 5.26 -3.09
C VAL A 282 -1.04 5.22 -2.78
N ALA A 283 -1.56 6.21 -2.06
CA ALA A 283 -2.97 6.32 -1.71
C ALA A 283 -3.87 6.60 -2.94
N ALA A 284 -3.36 7.35 -3.93
CA ALA A 284 -4.08 7.64 -5.17
C ALA A 284 -4.33 6.42 -6.05
N GLY A 285 -3.49 5.39 -5.95
CA GLY A 285 -3.64 4.13 -6.71
C GLY A 285 -4.85 3.28 -6.30
N LEU A 286 -5.62 3.67 -5.28
CA LEU A 286 -6.90 3.06 -4.90
C LEU A 286 -8.00 4.11 -4.84
N PRO A 287 -8.55 4.62 -5.94
CA PRO A 287 -9.63 5.61 -5.91
C PRO A 287 -10.94 5.00 -5.37
N GLN A 288 -11.68 5.73 -4.53
CA GLN A 288 -12.93 5.23 -3.90
C GLN A 288 -14.19 5.43 -4.75
N GLN A 289 -14.08 6.11 -5.89
CA GLN A 289 -15.24 6.51 -6.69
C GLN A 289 -15.91 5.29 -7.33
N HIS A 290 -17.04 4.86 -6.77
CA HIS A 290 -17.84 3.73 -7.24
C HIS A 290 -17.14 2.36 -7.22
N TYR A 291 -15.97 2.24 -6.61
CA TYR A 291 -15.22 0.98 -6.45
C TYR A 291 -14.94 0.72 -4.98
N GLY A 292 -14.80 -0.57 -4.64
CA GLY A 292 -14.55 -1.03 -3.29
C GLY A 292 -14.25 -2.51 -3.26
N PHE A 293 -14.04 -3.05 -2.07
CA PHE A 293 -13.83 -4.45 -1.84
C PHE A 293 -15.14 -5.12 -1.45
N TYR A 294 -15.67 -5.96 -2.33
CA TYR A 294 -16.96 -6.60 -2.14
C TYR A 294 -16.80 -8.11 -2.12
N ARG A 295 -17.60 -8.79 -1.30
CA ARG A 295 -17.56 -10.25 -1.18
C ARG A 295 -17.88 -10.89 -2.53
N GLU A 296 -17.10 -11.88 -2.90
CA GLU A 296 -17.38 -12.74 -4.06
C GLU A 296 -18.70 -13.48 -3.86
N GLN A 297 -19.66 -13.26 -4.76
CA GLN A 297 -20.94 -13.98 -4.74
C GLN A 297 -20.72 -15.36 -5.38
N HIS A 298 -20.83 -16.43 -4.60
CA HIS A 298 -20.96 -17.76 -5.16
C HIS A 298 -22.36 -17.91 -5.79
N LEU A 299 -22.43 -18.32 -7.05
CA LEU A 299 -23.64 -18.88 -7.67
C LEU A 299 -24.02 -20.18 -6.93
N ALA A 300 -24.68 -20.06 -5.77
CA ALA A 300 -25.40 -21.15 -5.15
C ALA A 300 -26.87 -21.10 -5.63
N PRO A 301 -27.53 -22.25 -5.88
CA PRO A 301 -28.88 -22.29 -6.40
C PRO A 301 -29.91 -21.87 -5.34
N GLU A 302 -30.78 -20.93 -5.74
CA GLU A 302 -32.03 -20.47 -5.12
C GLU A 302 -31.98 -19.92 -3.66
N PRO A 303 -32.54 -18.70 -3.41
CA PRO A 303 -32.66 -18.16 -2.06
C PRO A 303 -33.87 -18.78 -1.35
N SER A 304 -33.64 -19.52 -0.26
CA SER A 304 -34.68 -19.72 0.74
C SER A 304 -34.94 -18.39 1.45
N VAL A 305 -36.18 -17.93 1.37
CA VAL A 305 -36.72 -16.70 1.98
C VAL A 305 -36.69 -16.79 3.50
N ALA A 306 -35.52 -16.67 4.12
CA ALA A 306 -35.33 -16.52 5.56
C ALA A 306 -33.86 -16.19 5.92
N SER A 307 -33.30 -15.14 5.33
CA SER A 307 -32.13 -14.48 5.91
C SER A 307 -32.23 -13.01 5.58
N LEU A 308 -32.90 -12.24 6.46
CA LEU A 308 -32.63 -10.82 6.56
C LEU A 308 -31.11 -10.67 6.63
N GLN A 309 -30.54 -9.98 5.65
CA GLN A 309 -29.13 -9.66 5.58
C GLN A 309 -28.70 -9.03 6.91
N THR A 310 -27.86 -9.72 7.68
CA THR A 310 -27.21 -9.12 8.84
C THR A 310 -26.24 -8.05 8.34
N PRO A 311 -26.37 -6.77 8.70
CA PRO A 311 -25.58 -5.68 8.11
C PRO A 311 -24.09 -5.63 8.53
N HIS A 312 -23.54 -6.62 9.23
CA HIS A 312 -22.30 -6.44 10.01
C HIS A 312 -21.19 -7.52 9.85
N GLU A 313 -21.09 -8.18 8.70
CA GLU A 313 -20.11 -9.27 8.52
C GLU A 313 -18.72 -8.84 7.96
N GLY A 314 -18.46 -7.55 7.79
CA GLY A 314 -17.19 -7.06 7.23
C GLY A 314 -16.74 -5.69 7.77
N LEU A 315 -15.47 -5.35 7.55
CA LEU A 315 -14.91 -4.03 7.86
C LEU A 315 -15.47 -2.94 6.94
N SER A 316 -15.44 -1.69 7.40
CA SER A 316 -15.79 -0.54 6.55
C SER A 316 -14.83 -0.41 5.37
N GLN A 317 -15.32 0.12 4.24
CA GLN A 317 -14.49 0.31 3.04
C GLN A 317 -13.29 1.22 3.30
N GLU A 318 -13.40 2.17 4.24
CA GLU A 318 -12.30 3.05 4.62
C GLU A 318 -11.20 2.28 5.36
N VAL A 319 -11.55 1.42 6.31
CA VAL A 319 -10.58 0.59 7.04
C VAL A 319 -9.91 -0.41 6.09
N VAL A 320 -10.68 -1.03 5.19
CA VAL A 320 -10.12 -1.93 4.17
C VAL A 320 -9.14 -1.20 3.26
N ARG A 321 -9.53 -0.02 2.77
CA ARG A 321 -8.64 0.84 1.95
C ARG A 321 -7.38 1.19 2.71
N HIS A 322 -7.50 1.55 3.99
CA HIS A 322 -6.36 1.87 4.85
C HIS A 322 -5.38 0.71 4.95
N CYS A 323 -5.88 -0.50 5.20
CA CYS A 323 -5.07 -1.72 5.28
C CYS A 323 -4.43 -2.11 3.94
N ILE A 324 -5.12 -1.93 2.81
CA ILE A 324 -4.52 -2.19 1.49
C ILE A 324 -3.44 -1.16 1.15
N ILE A 325 -3.62 0.12 1.53
CA ILE A 325 -2.57 1.13 1.36
C ILE A 325 -1.35 0.81 2.23
N GLN A 326 -1.54 0.29 3.46
CA GLN A 326 -0.43 -0.26 4.27
C GLN A 326 0.33 -1.35 3.50
N ALA A 327 -0.40 -2.32 2.91
CA ALA A 327 0.20 -3.37 2.09
C ALA A 327 0.96 -2.82 0.87
N ARG A 328 0.46 -1.76 0.23
CA ARG A 328 1.16 -1.11 -0.88
C ARG A 328 2.44 -0.40 -0.46
N LEU A 329 2.46 0.27 0.69
CA LEU A 329 3.68 0.86 1.22
C LEU A 329 4.77 -0.21 1.44
N LEU A 330 4.38 -1.37 1.98
CA LEU A 330 5.29 -2.52 2.14
C LEU A 330 5.85 -3.02 0.80
N ALA A 331 5.05 -3.04 -0.26
CA ALA A 331 5.47 -3.48 -1.59
C ALA A 331 6.66 -2.68 -2.16
N TYR A 332 6.79 -1.40 -1.80
CA TYR A 332 7.90 -0.54 -2.24
C TYR A 332 9.24 -0.78 -1.50
N ARG A 333 9.26 -1.66 -0.49
CA ARG A 333 10.50 -2.14 0.14
C ARG A 333 11.02 -3.44 -0.51
N THR A 334 10.27 -4.04 -1.42
CA THR A 334 10.59 -5.33 -2.05
C THR A 334 12.07 -5.48 -2.46
N GLU A 335 12.57 -6.71 -2.38
CA GLU A 335 13.88 -7.10 -2.94
C GLU A 335 13.71 -7.80 -4.30
N ASP A 336 12.48 -7.86 -4.80
CA ASP A 336 12.13 -8.33 -6.13
C ASP A 336 12.29 -7.19 -7.17
N PRO A 337 13.22 -7.29 -8.14
CA PRO A 337 13.42 -6.27 -9.16
C PRO A 337 12.28 -6.08 -10.17
N LYS A 338 11.27 -6.96 -10.18
CA LYS A 338 10.23 -7.02 -11.22
C LYS A 338 8.86 -6.63 -10.68
N VAL A 339 8.46 -7.18 -9.54
CA VAL A 339 7.12 -6.99 -8.97
C VAL A 339 7.24 -6.83 -7.46
N GLY A 340 6.85 -5.68 -6.94
CA GLY A 340 6.64 -5.49 -5.51
C GLY A 340 5.29 -6.05 -5.09
N VAL A 341 5.28 -6.87 -4.04
CA VAL A 341 4.07 -7.39 -3.40
C VAL A 341 4.18 -7.10 -1.91
N GLY A 342 3.09 -6.62 -1.32
CA GLY A 342 2.98 -6.43 0.11
C GLY A 342 1.71 -7.05 0.66
N ALA A 343 1.77 -7.44 1.93
CA ALA A 343 0.69 -8.08 2.65
C ALA A 343 0.66 -7.61 4.11
N VAL A 344 -0.53 -7.42 4.66
CA VAL A 344 -0.74 -7.18 6.09
C VAL A 344 -1.89 -8.05 6.60
N ILE A 345 -1.74 -8.58 7.80
CA ILE A 345 -2.71 -9.43 8.48
C ILE A 345 -3.16 -8.70 9.73
N TRP A 346 -4.46 -8.41 9.79
CA TRP A 346 -5.13 -7.87 10.97
C TRP A 346 -6.14 -8.90 11.48
N ALA A 347 -6.35 -8.93 12.79
CA ALA A 347 -7.44 -9.68 13.40
C ALA A 347 -8.39 -8.73 14.11
N LYS A 348 -9.66 -9.12 14.22
CA LYS A 348 -10.68 -8.39 14.97
C LYS A 348 -10.92 -9.11 16.30
N GLY A 349 -10.50 -8.49 17.39
CA GLY A 349 -10.78 -8.96 18.75
C GLY A 349 -12.22 -8.70 19.17
N ALA A 350 -12.65 -9.34 20.27
CA ALA A 350 -14.00 -9.22 20.80
C ALA A 350 -14.30 -7.87 21.48
N SER A 351 -13.27 -7.19 21.98
CA SER A 351 -13.38 -5.88 22.64
C SER A 351 -12.69 -4.80 21.82
N ALA A 352 -13.21 -3.58 21.88
CA ALA A 352 -12.50 -2.41 21.39
C ALA A 352 -11.10 -2.37 22.03
N GLY A 353 -10.08 -2.28 21.19
CA GLY A 353 -8.70 -2.13 21.59
C GLY A 353 -8.51 -0.80 22.32
N SER A 354 -7.44 -0.73 23.10
CA SER A 354 -7.05 0.47 23.84
C SER A 354 -6.39 1.53 22.94
N ASP A 355 -6.39 1.35 21.61
CA ASP A 355 -5.83 2.27 20.63
C ASP A 355 -6.89 2.74 19.63
N GLY A 356 -6.53 3.67 18.75
CA GLY A 356 -7.43 4.22 17.74
C GLY A 356 -7.80 3.26 16.61
N THR A 357 -7.38 1.98 16.64
CA THR A 357 -7.70 1.00 15.58
C THR A 357 -9.02 0.26 15.83
N GLY A 358 -9.75 0.61 16.90
CA GLY A 358 -11.00 -0.03 17.26
C GLY A 358 -10.76 -1.47 17.72
N CYS A 359 -11.55 -2.42 17.23
CA CYS A 359 -11.38 -3.84 17.60
C CYS A 359 -10.22 -4.53 16.87
N LEU A 360 -9.48 -3.82 16.01
CA LEU A 360 -8.44 -4.41 15.19
C LEU A 360 -7.11 -4.49 15.93
N TYR A 361 -6.32 -5.50 15.60
CA TYR A 361 -4.93 -5.55 16.00
C TYR A 361 -4.06 -6.24 14.95
N LEU A 362 -2.81 -5.79 14.84
CA LEU A 362 -1.86 -6.35 13.89
C LEU A 362 -1.48 -7.77 14.30
N VAL A 363 -1.58 -8.70 13.36
CA VAL A 363 -1.09 -10.07 13.51
C VAL A 363 0.28 -10.23 12.85
N GLY A 364 0.49 -9.65 11.67
CA GLY A 364 1.77 -9.71 10.95
C GLY A 364 1.74 -8.94 9.64
N CYS A 365 2.89 -8.61 9.09
CA CYS A 365 2.99 -7.97 7.78
C CYS A 365 4.26 -8.41 7.04
N GLY A 366 4.26 -8.26 5.72
CA GLY A 366 5.38 -8.69 4.90
C GLY A 366 5.37 -8.08 3.51
N TYR A 367 6.53 -8.17 2.86
CA TYR A 367 6.73 -7.91 1.44
C TYR A 367 7.58 -9.03 0.86
N ASN A 368 7.56 -9.20 -0.46
CA ASN A 368 8.37 -10.24 -1.10
C ASN A 368 9.87 -9.89 -1.05
N ALA A 369 10.67 -10.82 -0.53
CA ALA A 369 12.09 -10.62 -0.26
C ALA A 369 12.87 -11.94 -0.19
N TYR A 370 14.20 -11.87 -0.19
CA TYR A 370 15.03 -13.04 0.08
C TYR A 370 14.88 -13.48 1.55
N PRO A 371 15.15 -14.76 1.89
CA PRO A 371 15.12 -15.27 3.26
C PRO A 371 15.95 -14.42 4.22
N ALA A 372 15.50 -14.30 5.48
CA ALA A 372 16.23 -13.53 6.48
C ALA A 372 17.68 -14.02 6.66
N GLY A 373 18.62 -13.07 6.81
CA GLY A 373 20.06 -13.35 6.93
C GLY A 373 20.80 -13.51 5.58
N SER A 374 20.05 -13.49 4.47
CA SER A 374 20.59 -13.51 3.11
C SER A 374 21.42 -12.27 2.78
N GLN A 375 22.61 -12.47 2.20
CA GLN A 375 23.35 -11.37 1.58
C GLN A 375 22.83 -11.16 0.15
N TYR A 376 22.39 -9.94 -0.14
CA TYR A 376 21.78 -9.58 -1.43
C TYR A 376 22.68 -9.89 -2.65
N ALA A 377 24.00 -9.91 -2.47
CA ALA A 377 24.98 -10.19 -3.53
C ALA A 377 25.09 -11.68 -3.91
N GLU A 378 24.53 -12.59 -3.10
CA GLU A 378 24.68 -14.05 -3.29
C GLU A 378 23.56 -14.68 -4.12
N TYR A 379 22.47 -13.94 -4.37
CA TYR A 379 21.31 -14.47 -5.08
C TYR A 379 21.32 -14.13 -6.57
N PRO A 380 20.89 -15.07 -7.44
CA PRO A 380 20.82 -14.82 -8.87
C PRO A 380 19.97 -13.59 -9.19
N GLN A 381 20.63 -12.53 -9.67
CA GLN A 381 19.94 -11.40 -10.26
C GLN A 381 19.42 -11.78 -11.64
N MET A 382 18.25 -11.24 -12.01
CA MET A 382 17.62 -11.55 -13.30
C MET A 382 18.57 -11.23 -14.46
N ASP A 383 18.91 -12.25 -15.25
CA ASP A 383 19.25 -12.07 -16.67
C ASP A 383 18.29 -12.94 -17.49
N ASN A 384 17.62 -12.31 -18.46
CA ASN A 384 16.73 -12.97 -19.43
C ASN A 384 17.47 -14.04 -20.29
N LYS A 385 18.80 -14.10 -20.21
CA LYS A 385 19.63 -15.08 -20.92
C LYS A 385 19.82 -16.41 -20.16
N GLN A 386 19.46 -16.49 -18.88
CA GLN A 386 19.72 -17.70 -18.09
C GLN A 386 18.67 -18.80 -18.37
N LYS A 387 19.05 -19.75 -19.22
CA LYS A 387 18.25 -20.96 -19.52
C LYS A 387 18.19 -21.95 -18.34
N ASP A 388 19.07 -21.83 -17.35
CA ASP A 388 19.12 -22.72 -16.19
C ASP A 388 18.00 -22.43 -15.19
N ARG A 389 17.10 -23.40 -15.00
CA ARG A 389 16.04 -23.35 -13.99
C ARG A 389 16.61 -23.07 -12.59
N GLN A 390 17.80 -23.57 -12.26
CA GLN A 390 18.48 -23.39 -10.96
C GLN A 390 18.90 -21.94 -10.68
N ARG A 391 19.10 -21.13 -11.72
CA ARG A 391 19.50 -19.72 -11.60
C ARG A 391 18.31 -18.76 -11.63
N ARG A 392 17.08 -19.27 -11.70
CA ARG A 392 15.88 -18.43 -11.68
C ARG A 392 15.57 -17.96 -10.26
N LYS A 393 15.45 -16.64 -10.13
CA LYS A 393 15.14 -15.87 -8.92
C LYS A 393 13.98 -16.40 -8.07
N TYR A 394 12.92 -16.91 -8.70
CA TYR A 394 11.68 -17.29 -8.00
C TYR A 394 11.84 -18.42 -6.97
N ARG A 395 12.94 -19.17 -7.01
CA ARG A 395 13.24 -20.19 -5.99
C ARG A 395 13.78 -19.65 -4.68
N TYR A 396 14.22 -18.40 -4.70
CA TYR A 396 14.93 -17.79 -3.58
C TYR A 396 14.18 -16.61 -2.99
N ILE A 397 13.02 -16.24 -3.53
CA ILE A 397 12.18 -15.18 -2.99
C ILE A 397 11.03 -15.79 -2.21
N VAL A 398 10.85 -15.31 -0.98
CA VAL A 398 9.70 -15.59 -0.15
C VAL A 398 8.62 -14.56 -0.50
N HIS A 399 7.39 -15.03 -0.71
CA HIS A 399 6.25 -14.18 -1.07
C HIS A 399 5.80 -13.30 0.10
N ALA A 400 5.05 -12.24 -0.19
CA ALA A 400 4.61 -11.29 0.83
C ALA A 400 3.70 -11.96 1.86
N GLU A 401 2.78 -12.81 1.41
CA GLU A 401 1.86 -13.58 2.24
C GLU A 401 2.62 -14.55 3.16
N GLN A 402 3.64 -15.22 2.61
CA GLN A 402 4.52 -16.11 3.37
C GLN A 402 5.30 -15.34 4.45
N ASN A 403 5.85 -14.18 4.12
CA ASN A 403 6.55 -13.33 5.09
C ASN A 403 5.61 -12.78 6.16
N ALA A 404 4.40 -12.35 5.79
CA ALA A 404 3.39 -11.88 6.74
C ALA A 404 2.96 -12.97 7.71
N LEU A 405 2.86 -14.23 7.24
CA LEU A 405 2.60 -15.40 8.09
C LEU A 405 3.83 -15.83 8.93
N THR A 406 5.04 -15.69 8.40
CA THR A 406 6.27 -16.11 9.09
C THR A 406 6.61 -15.19 10.25
N PHE A 407 6.43 -13.88 10.07
CA PHE A 407 6.79 -12.86 11.05
C PHE A 407 5.58 -12.35 11.85
N ARG A 408 4.58 -13.20 12.07
CA ARG A 408 3.46 -12.86 12.94
C ARG A 408 3.94 -12.63 14.37
N THR A 409 3.32 -11.68 15.04
CA THR A 409 3.61 -11.34 16.44
C THR A 409 2.58 -11.88 17.40
N ARG A 410 1.46 -12.36 16.89
CA ARG A 410 0.38 -12.99 17.65
C ARG A 410 -0.07 -14.28 16.97
N HIS A 411 -0.59 -15.20 17.77
CA HIS A 411 -1.26 -16.38 17.26
C HIS A 411 -2.59 -15.99 16.64
N ILE A 412 -2.92 -16.59 15.49
CA ILE A 412 -4.24 -16.49 14.88
C ILE A 412 -5.18 -17.32 15.73
N LYS A 413 -6.22 -16.70 16.27
CA LYS A 413 -7.20 -17.39 17.11
C LYS A 413 -8.36 -17.90 16.23
N PRO A 414 -8.83 -19.15 16.42
CA PRO A 414 -9.90 -19.72 15.60
C PRO A 414 -11.25 -19.00 15.73
N ASP A 415 -11.49 -18.34 16.85
CA ASP A 415 -12.73 -17.62 17.19
C ASP A 415 -12.76 -16.17 16.71
N GLU A 416 -11.64 -15.67 16.16
CA GLU A 416 -11.52 -14.29 15.69
C GLU A 416 -11.48 -14.20 14.16
N HIS A 417 -12.14 -13.18 13.62
CA HIS A 417 -11.97 -12.86 12.20
C HIS A 417 -10.55 -12.38 11.95
N THR A 418 -9.78 -13.18 11.21
CA THR A 418 -8.44 -12.83 10.75
C THR A 418 -8.46 -12.54 9.25
N MET A 419 -7.97 -11.36 8.88
CA MET A 419 -8.10 -10.75 7.57
C MET A 419 -6.73 -10.50 6.95
N LEU A 420 -6.50 -11.04 5.75
CA LEU A 420 -5.32 -10.79 4.93
C LEU A 420 -5.64 -9.71 3.90
N PHE A 421 -4.86 -8.64 3.88
CA PHE A 421 -4.89 -7.60 2.85
C PHE A 421 -3.63 -7.71 2.02
N VAL A 422 -3.76 -7.96 0.73
CA VAL A 422 -2.62 -8.22 -0.17
C VAL A 422 -2.77 -7.46 -1.47
N THR A 423 -1.65 -6.97 -2.01
CA THR A 423 -1.66 -6.11 -3.20
C THR A 423 -1.85 -6.87 -4.52
N LYS A 424 -1.69 -8.20 -4.50
CA LYS A 424 -1.77 -9.11 -5.65
C LYS A 424 -2.59 -10.35 -5.27
N CYS A 425 -3.21 -10.98 -6.26
CA CYS A 425 -3.91 -12.24 -6.09
C CYS A 425 -2.96 -13.30 -5.48
N PRO A 426 -3.35 -14.04 -4.42
CA PRO A 426 -2.52 -15.09 -3.85
C PRO A 426 -2.22 -16.23 -4.82
N CYS A 427 -0.95 -16.65 -4.91
CA CYS A 427 -0.55 -17.76 -5.77
C CYS A 427 -0.89 -19.15 -5.20
N ASP A 428 -0.75 -20.19 -6.03
CA ASP A 428 -1.07 -21.59 -5.69
C ASP A 428 -0.27 -22.17 -4.51
N GLU A 429 0.93 -21.63 -4.25
CA GLU A 429 1.77 -21.99 -3.11
C GLU A 429 1.34 -21.28 -1.82
N CYS A 430 0.81 -20.07 -1.92
CA CYS A 430 0.34 -19.28 -0.78
C CYS A 430 -1.06 -19.70 -0.31
N VAL A 431 -1.95 -20.10 -1.23
CA VAL A 431 -3.32 -20.56 -0.92
C VAL A 431 -3.38 -21.61 0.21
N PRO A 432 -2.61 -22.72 0.19
CA PRO A 432 -2.65 -23.69 1.28
C PRO A 432 -2.11 -23.14 2.61
N LEU A 433 -1.14 -22.21 2.58
CA LEU A 433 -0.60 -21.58 3.79
C LEU A 433 -1.63 -20.63 4.43
N ILE A 434 -2.34 -19.86 3.60
CA ILE A 434 -3.41 -18.97 4.04
C ILE A 434 -4.52 -19.79 4.72
N ARG A 435 -4.95 -20.89 4.10
CA ARG A 435 -5.93 -21.81 4.70
C ARG A 435 -5.42 -22.43 5.99
N GLY A 436 -4.21 -22.99 5.96
CA GLY A 436 -3.61 -23.67 7.11
C GLY A 436 -3.33 -22.75 8.30
N ALA A 437 -3.14 -21.45 8.06
CA ALA A 437 -2.97 -20.45 9.10
C ALA A 437 -4.28 -20.02 9.78
N GLY A 438 -5.45 -20.39 9.23
CA GLY A 438 -6.75 -19.97 9.75
C GLY A 438 -7.15 -18.55 9.34
N ILE A 439 -6.65 -18.05 8.20
CA ILE A 439 -7.14 -16.78 7.65
C ILE A 439 -8.58 -16.95 7.16
N THR A 440 -9.47 -16.14 7.72
CA THR A 440 -10.93 -16.21 7.47
C THR A 440 -11.39 -15.30 6.33
N HIS A 441 -10.65 -14.22 6.07
CA HIS A 441 -11.01 -13.18 5.10
C HIS A 441 -9.79 -12.76 4.26
N ILE A 442 -9.96 -12.57 2.95
CA ILE A 442 -8.91 -12.08 2.05
C ILE A 442 -9.43 -10.87 1.27
N TYR A 443 -8.68 -9.78 1.29
CA TYR A 443 -8.93 -8.56 0.51
C TYR A 443 -7.82 -8.41 -0.53
N THR A 444 -8.17 -8.45 -1.81
CA THR A 444 -7.19 -8.45 -2.92
C THR A 444 -7.78 -7.94 -4.23
N SER A 445 -6.91 -7.67 -5.20
CA SER A 445 -7.27 -7.67 -6.63
C SER A 445 -7.32 -9.11 -7.16
N ASP A 446 -8.18 -9.37 -8.15
CA ASP A 446 -8.31 -10.65 -8.85
C ASP A 446 -7.65 -10.65 -10.24
N GLN A 447 -6.87 -9.63 -10.58
CA GLN A 447 -6.27 -9.48 -11.91
C GLN A 447 -5.49 -10.72 -12.39
N ASP A 448 -4.82 -11.44 -11.48
CA ASP A 448 -4.03 -12.62 -11.84
C ASP A 448 -4.78 -13.96 -11.72
N ARG A 449 -6.06 -13.91 -11.36
CA ARG A 449 -6.89 -15.10 -11.14
C ARG A 449 -6.94 -16.02 -12.36
N ASP A 450 -6.83 -17.32 -12.10
CA ASP A 450 -6.89 -18.39 -13.10
C ASP A 450 -5.82 -18.29 -14.21
N LYS A 451 -4.78 -17.48 -14.01
CA LYS A 451 -3.62 -17.37 -14.92
C LYS A 451 -2.51 -18.33 -14.49
N ASP A 452 -1.85 -18.93 -15.47
CA ASP A 452 -0.56 -19.61 -15.31
C ASP A 452 0.53 -18.77 -15.99
N LYS A 453 1.44 -18.20 -15.19
CA LYS A 453 2.57 -17.38 -15.68
C LYS A 453 3.85 -18.21 -15.83
N GLY A 454 3.74 -19.54 -15.88
CA GLY A 454 4.82 -20.51 -16.10
C GLY A 454 5.66 -20.79 -14.85
N GLU A 455 6.11 -19.74 -14.15
CA GLU A 455 6.89 -19.88 -12.90
C GLU A 455 6.02 -19.69 -11.65
N ILE A 456 4.88 -19.03 -11.77
CA ILE A 456 3.88 -18.84 -10.71
C ILE A 456 2.50 -19.05 -11.34
N SER A 457 1.64 -19.80 -10.67
CA SER A 457 0.25 -20.05 -11.07
C SER A 457 -0.74 -19.58 -10.01
N TYR A 458 -1.96 -19.25 -10.45
CA TYR A 458 -3.04 -18.66 -9.64
C TYR A 458 -4.36 -19.43 -9.82
N LEU A 459 -4.28 -20.72 -10.14
CA LEU A 459 -5.42 -21.59 -10.46
C LEU A 459 -6.19 -22.05 -9.21
N ARG A 460 -5.53 -22.06 -8.05
CA ARG A 460 -6.11 -22.57 -6.79
C ARG A 460 -6.87 -21.51 -6.02
N PHE A 461 -6.65 -20.23 -6.30
CA PHE A 461 -7.31 -19.15 -5.56
C PHE A 461 -8.85 -19.22 -5.68
N SER A 462 -9.35 -19.51 -6.87
CA SER A 462 -10.78 -19.70 -7.14
C SER A 462 -11.39 -20.83 -6.31
N SER A 463 -10.64 -21.91 -6.10
CA SER A 463 -11.10 -23.11 -5.37
C SER A 463 -10.88 -23.06 -3.85
N LEU A 464 -10.32 -21.97 -3.30
CA LEU A 464 -10.18 -21.79 -1.87
C LEU A 464 -11.56 -21.70 -1.20
N LYS A 465 -11.91 -22.73 -0.41
CA LYS A 465 -13.11 -22.83 0.43
C LYS A 465 -12.83 -22.34 1.85
N ASP A 466 -13.91 -22.06 2.60
CA ASP A 466 -13.88 -21.68 4.02
C ASP A 466 -13.12 -20.38 4.33
N THR A 467 -12.95 -19.53 3.31
CA THR A 467 -12.36 -18.20 3.42
C THR A 467 -13.18 -17.23 2.59
N SER A 468 -13.67 -16.15 3.22
CA SER A 468 -14.41 -15.11 2.53
C SER A 468 -13.46 -14.25 1.69
N LYS A 469 -13.70 -14.17 0.38
CA LYS A 469 -12.88 -13.37 -0.55
C LYS A 469 -13.59 -12.06 -0.88
N PHE A 470 -12.89 -10.96 -0.69
CA PHE A 470 -13.35 -9.61 -0.99
C PHE A 470 -12.48 -9.04 -2.09
N ILE A 471 -13.09 -8.86 -3.26
CA ILE A 471 -12.40 -8.49 -4.49
C ILE A 471 -12.65 -7.01 -4.79
N TRP A 472 -11.62 -6.33 -5.26
CA TRP A 472 -11.72 -4.98 -5.80
C TRP A 472 -12.58 -4.97 -7.06
N GLN A 473 -13.76 -4.34 -6.98
CA GLN A 473 -14.69 -4.26 -8.10
C GLN A 473 -15.62 -3.04 -7.98
N ARG A 474 -16.35 -2.76 -9.07
CA ARG A 474 -17.37 -1.71 -9.08
C ARG A 474 -18.48 -2.01 -8.07
N SER A 475 -19.01 -0.97 -7.45
CA SER A 475 -20.10 -1.06 -6.50
C SER A 475 -21.32 -1.75 -7.14
N PRO A 476 -21.84 -2.84 -6.55
CA PRO A 476 -22.98 -3.57 -7.10
C PRO A 476 -24.24 -2.70 -7.27
N SER A 477 -24.38 -1.65 -6.46
CA SER A 477 -25.49 -0.70 -6.51
C SER A 477 -25.43 0.25 -7.71
N ALA A 478 -24.27 0.38 -8.36
CA ALA A 478 -24.09 1.22 -9.55
C ALA A 478 -24.38 0.47 -10.87
N SER A 479 -24.40 -0.88 -10.84
CA SER A 479 -24.68 -1.71 -12.02
C SER A 479 -26.15 -1.83 -12.39
N SER A 480 -27.10 -1.45 -11.50
CA SER A 480 -28.54 -1.59 -11.76
C SER A 480 -29.13 -0.54 -12.71
N HIS A 481 -28.33 0.40 -13.25
CA HIS A 481 -28.81 1.40 -14.21
C HIS A 481 -28.41 1.14 -15.67
N HIS A 482 -27.66 0.07 -15.96
CA HIS A 482 -27.33 -0.30 -17.34
C HIS A 482 -27.50 -1.79 -17.59
N THR A 483 -28.75 -2.26 -17.65
CA THR A 483 -29.11 -3.43 -18.45
C THR A 483 -30.46 -3.23 -19.13
N ASN A 484 -30.42 -2.99 -20.44
CA ASN A 484 -31.31 -3.64 -21.39
C ASN A 484 -30.63 -3.62 -22.76
N GLY A 485 -30.09 -4.78 -23.13
CA GLY A 485 -29.35 -4.98 -24.37
C GLY A 485 -28.71 -6.37 -24.39
N PHE A 486 -29.55 -7.39 -24.30
CA PHE A 486 -29.18 -8.80 -24.46
C PHE A 486 -28.40 -9.05 -25.77
N GLY A 487 -27.39 -9.89 -25.69
CA GLY A 487 -26.64 -10.39 -26.85
C GLY A 487 -25.76 -11.58 -26.48
N ALA A 488 -26.41 -12.70 -26.11
CA ALA A 488 -25.76 -13.98 -25.88
C ALA A 488 -24.97 -14.45 -27.12
N LYS A 489 -23.70 -14.83 -26.93
CA LYS A 489 -22.94 -15.62 -27.90
C LYS A 489 -22.88 -17.06 -27.41
N HIS A 490 -23.72 -17.92 -27.99
CA HIS A 490 -23.50 -19.37 -27.95
C HIS A 490 -22.67 -19.82 -29.16
N GLY A 491 -21.84 -20.83 -28.93
CA GLY A 491 -20.86 -21.38 -29.85
C GLY A 491 -21.45 -22.13 -31.05
N ARG A 492 -20.55 -22.36 -32.01
CA ARG A 492 -20.71 -23.14 -33.24
C ARG A 492 -21.26 -24.56 -32.98
N SER A 493 -22.20 -25.00 -33.81
CA SER A 493 -21.98 -26.16 -34.70
C SER A 493 -23.03 -26.21 -35.82
N GLU A 494 -22.58 -26.77 -36.93
CA GLU A 494 -23.31 -27.46 -38.01
C GLU A 494 -24.03 -26.67 -39.11
N GLU A 495 -23.46 -26.88 -40.30
CA GLU A 495 -24.01 -26.72 -41.63
C GLU A 495 -25.37 -27.42 -41.76
N GLN A 496 -26.36 -26.70 -42.28
CA GLN A 496 -27.33 -27.25 -43.21
C GLN A 496 -27.91 -26.12 -44.05
N GLU A 497 -27.58 -26.15 -45.35
CA GLU A 497 -28.25 -25.40 -46.39
C GLU A 497 -29.73 -25.76 -46.43
N SER A 498 -30.62 -24.75 -46.41
CA SER A 498 -31.93 -24.92 -47.03
C SER A 498 -32.47 -23.58 -47.51
N HIS A 499 -32.43 -23.41 -48.84
CA HIS A 499 -33.17 -22.41 -49.59
C HIS A 499 -34.68 -22.51 -49.29
N SER A 500 -35.32 -21.37 -48.98
CA SER A 500 -36.77 -21.24 -49.15
C SER A 500 -37.13 -19.79 -49.48
N ASN A 501 -37.27 -19.53 -50.77
CA ASN A 501 -38.07 -18.45 -51.32
C ASN A 501 -38.93 -19.06 -52.42
N LYS A 502 -40.19 -19.39 -52.13
CA LYS A 502 -41.18 -19.69 -53.18
C LYS A 502 -42.44 -18.86 -52.98
N LYS A 503 -42.64 -18.03 -53.99
CA LYS A 503 -43.81 -17.20 -54.27
C LYS A 503 -45.06 -18.05 -54.50
N LEU A 504 -46.16 -17.47 -54.04
CA LEU A 504 -47.54 -17.67 -54.46
C LEU A 504 -47.70 -18.13 -55.93
N CYS A 505 -48.44 -19.21 -56.14
CA CYS A 505 -49.23 -19.39 -57.37
C CYS A 505 -50.43 -20.29 -57.09
N THR A 506 -51.61 -19.73 -57.29
CA THR A 506 -52.93 -20.37 -57.28
C THR A 506 -53.12 -21.20 -58.55
N HIS A 507 -53.62 -22.44 -58.46
CA HIS A 507 -54.69 -22.95 -59.33
C HIS A 507 -55.25 -24.30 -58.86
N ARG A 508 -56.53 -24.49 -59.19
CA ARG A 508 -57.51 -25.51 -58.79
C ARG A 508 -57.29 -26.93 -59.34
N SER A 509 -58.12 -27.82 -58.78
CA SER A 509 -58.83 -29.00 -59.33
C SER A 509 -58.19 -30.39 -59.27
N ASP A 510 -58.64 -31.14 -58.25
CA ASP A 510 -59.45 -32.37 -58.30
C ASP A 510 -59.20 -33.49 -59.32
N MET A 511 -59.33 -34.71 -58.75
CA MET A 511 -59.70 -36.01 -59.35
C MET A 511 -58.60 -36.88 -59.99
N SER A 512 -58.22 -37.91 -59.24
CA SER A 512 -57.93 -39.28 -59.72
C SER A 512 -59.09 -39.83 -60.59
N PRO A 513 -58.90 -40.79 -61.53
CA PRO A 513 -58.62 -42.18 -61.14
C PRO A 513 -57.83 -43.09 -62.13
N VAL A 514 -57.33 -44.19 -61.54
CA VAL A 514 -57.29 -45.58 -62.06
C VAL A 514 -56.61 -45.85 -63.41
N SER A 515 -55.43 -46.49 -63.37
CA SER A 515 -55.18 -47.90 -63.75
C SER A 515 -53.71 -48.25 -63.54
#